data_AF-A9DPR2-F1
#
_entry.id   AF-A9DPR2-F1
#
_cell.length_a   1.000
_cell.length_b   1.000
_cell.length_c   1.000
_cell.angle_alpha   90.00
_cell.angle_beta   90.00
_cell.angle_gamma   90.00
#
_symmetry.space_group_name_H-M   'P 1'
#
loop_
_entity.id
_entity.type
_entity.pdbx_description
1 polymer ?
#
loop_
_entity_poly.entity_id
_entity_poly.type
_entity_poly.pdbx_seq_one_letter_code
_entity_poly.pdbx_strand_id
1 'polypeptide(L)'
;MSGHYNYLGISPDSESERHYNPFAYEIQDTLLLMDAGYFNIDYCYQADKHGGHVIMRTNGKINPDIKAAFDSQGLAIEGLIGKKLKQLKWHREQIIDLDVQWKSKPGTHRLIAFWDRNKSAIGYLITNLKR
;
A
#
# COMPACT_ATOMS: atom_id res chain seq x y z
N MET A 1 -25.41 -11.82 4.24
CA MET A 1 -24.34 -11.26 5.09
C MET A 1 -24.84 -9.94 5.65
N SER A 2 -25.17 -9.88 6.93
CA SER A 2 -25.43 -8.61 7.61
C SER A 2 -24.08 -7.98 7.96
N GLY A 3 -23.81 -6.79 7.41
CA GLY A 3 -22.68 -5.98 7.89
C GLY A 3 -23.04 -5.45 9.27
N HIS A 4 -22.35 -5.91 10.31
CA HIS A 4 -22.47 -5.34 11.65
C HIS A 4 -21.33 -4.36 11.85
N TYR A 5 -21.67 -3.11 12.18
CA TYR A 5 -20.68 -2.09 12.54
C TYR A 5 -20.35 -2.26 14.02
N ASN A 6 -19.12 -2.66 14.32
CA ASN A 6 -18.66 -2.82 15.71
C ASN A 6 -18.36 -1.45 16.38
N TYR A 7 -18.13 -0.40 15.59
CA TYR A 7 -17.81 0.94 16.07
C TYR A 7 -18.16 2.02 15.02
N LEU A 8 -18.72 3.14 15.47
CA LEU A 8 -18.96 4.36 14.69
C LEU A 8 -18.56 5.57 15.55
N GLY A 9 -17.62 6.38 15.05
CA GLY A 9 -17.19 7.63 15.69
C GLY A 9 -17.44 8.82 14.77
N ILE A 10 -17.84 9.95 15.35
CA ILE A 10 -17.96 11.25 14.65
C ILE A 10 -17.01 12.21 15.34
N SER A 11 -16.07 12.80 14.59
CA SER A 11 -15.10 13.77 15.09
C SER A 11 -15.36 15.18 14.54
N PRO A 12 -14.92 16.24 15.24
CA PRO A 12 -14.93 17.60 14.70
C PRO A 12 -14.05 17.71 13.45
N ASP A 13 -14.45 18.56 12.49
CA ASP A 13 -13.74 18.81 11.22
C ASP A 13 -12.30 19.35 11.42
N SER A 14 -12.01 19.89 12.61
CA SER A 14 -10.71 20.43 13.00
C SER A 14 -9.65 19.37 13.31
N GLU A 15 -10.05 18.11 13.56
CA GLU A 15 -9.13 17.03 13.93
C GLU A 15 -8.81 16.13 12.73
N SER A 16 -7.54 15.74 12.59
CA SER A 16 -7.17 14.79 11.55
C SER A 16 -7.77 13.43 11.86
N GLU A 17 -8.53 12.88 10.91
CA GLU A 17 -9.13 11.54 11.00
C GLU A 17 -8.08 10.43 11.28
N ARG A 18 -6.80 10.68 10.96
CA ARG A 18 -5.67 9.78 11.25
C ARG A 18 -5.55 9.41 12.72
N HIS A 19 -6.06 10.24 13.63
CA HIS A 19 -6.02 9.98 15.08
C HIS A 19 -6.92 8.80 15.47
N TYR A 20 -7.90 8.45 14.64
CA TYR A 20 -8.84 7.35 14.88
C TYR A 20 -8.42 6.05 14.18
N ASN A 21 -7.23 6.01 13.56
CA ASN A 21 -6.71 4.76 13.04
C ASN A 21 -6.49 3.78 14.21
N PRO A 22 -6.96 2.53 14.09
CA PRO A 22 -6.64 1.52 15.08
C PRO A 22 -5.12 1.38 15.17
N PHE A 23 -4.60 1.14 16.36
CA PHE A 23 -3.20 0.82 16.52
C PHE A 23 -2.87 -0.46 15.74
N ALA A 24 -1.65 -0.57 15.24
CA ALA A 24 -1.24 -1.72 14.43
C ALA A 24 -1.40 -3.08 15.15
N TYR A 25 -1.34 -3.11 16.49
CA TYR A 25 -1.56 -4.32 17.27
C TYR A 25 -3.05 -4.68 17.45
N GLU A 26 -3.97 -3.74 17.21
CA GLU A 26 -5.43 -3.96 17.32
C GLU A 26 -6.02 -4.61 16.08
N ILE A 27 -5.29 -4.62 14.96
CA ILE A 27 -5.73 -5.17 13.68
C ILE A 27 -5.23 -6.58 13.41
N GLN A 28 -4.78 -7.32 14.43
CA GLN A 28 -4.40 -8.72 14.28
C GLN A 28 -5.53 -9.53 13.63
N ASP A 29 -5.18 -10.39 12.66
CA ASP A 29 -6.13 -11.23 11.92
C ASP A 29 -7.25 -10.42 11.23
N THR A 30 -7.02 -9.12 11.01
CA THR A 30 -7.98 -8.18 10.44
C THR A 30 -7.41 -7.53 9.18
N LEU A 31 -8.25 -7.38 8.15
CA LEU A 31 -7.92 -6.63 6.94
C LEU A 31 -8.38 -5.17 7.06
N LEU A 32 -7.41 -4.27 6.98
CA LEU A 32 -7.62 -2.83 6.97
C LEU A 32 -7.53 -2.28 5.55
N LEU A 33 -8.57 -1.57 5.13
CA LEU A 33 -8.66 -0.88 3.84
C LEU A 33 -8.57 0.62 4.07
N MET A 34 -7.62 1.30 3.44
CA MET A 34 -7.38 2.72 3.68
C MET A 34 -7.06 3.51 2.41
N ASP A 35 -7.47 4.77 2.38
CA ASP A 35 -7.19 5.68 1.27
C ASP A 35 -5.76 6.29 1.35
N ALA A 36 -5.44 7.13 0.37
CA ALA A 36 -4.13 7.77 0.25
C ALA A 36 -3.82 8.79 1.37
N GLY A 37 -4.85 9.37 1.99
CA GLY A 37 -4.75 10.28 3.12
C GLY A 37 -4.23 9.61 4.38
N TYR A 38 -4.36 8.28 4.51
CA TYR A 38 -3.87 7.51 5.66
C TYR A 38 -2.52 6.82 5.43
N PHE A 39 -1.91 7.01 4.25
CA PHE A 39 -0.65 6.34 3.93
C PHE A 39 0.49 6.68 4.89
N ASN A 40 0.97 5.65 5.59
CA ASN A 40 2.16 5.70 6.43
C ASN A 40 2.90 4.36 6.35
N ILE A 41 4.17 4.39 5.91
CA ILE A 41 4.97 3.17 5.76
C ILE A 41 5.33 2.53 7.10
N ASP A 42 5.48 3.34 8.14
CA ASP A 42 5.72 2.86 9.50
C ASP A 42 4.53 2.06 10.00
N TYR A 43 3.32 2.53 9.72
CA TYR A 43 2.10 1.82 10.07
C TYR A 43 1.99 0.48 9.33
N CYS A 44 2.24 0.47 8.01
CA CYS A 44 2.19 -0.77 7.22
C CYS A 44 3.20 -1.81 7.73
N TYR A 45 4.41 -1.37 8.09
CA TYR A 45 5.43 -2.24 8.70
C TYR A 45 5.00 -2.81 10.06
N GLN A 46 4.41 -1.97 10.92
CA GLN A 46 3.93 -2.45 12.23
C GLN A 46 2.73 -3.38 12.09
N ALA A 47 1.81 -3.10 11.17
CA ALA A 47 0.66 -3.95 10.88
C ALA A 47 1.12 -5.38 10.54
N ASP A 48 2.09 -5.48 9.63
CA ASP A 48 2.68 -6.76 9.25
C ASP A 48 3.33 -7.49 10.44
N LYS A 49 4.12 -6.76 11.23
CA LYS A 49 4.76 -7.30 12.44
C LYS A 49 3.76 -7.82 13.48
N HIS A 50 2.58 -7.22 13.56
CA HIS A 50 1.51 -7.58 14.49
C HIS A 50 0.48 -8.55 13.91
N GLY A 51 0.71 -9.12 12.72
CA GLY A 51 -0.22 -10.07 12.10
C GLY A 51 -1.51 -9.44 11.57
N GLY A 52 -1.52 -8.12 11.38
CA GLY A 52 -2.59 -7.44 10.69
C GLY A 52 -2.38 -7.41 9.18
N HIS A 53 -3.47 -7.24 8.43
CA HIS A 53 -3.43 -7.17 6.97
C HIS A 53 -3.82 -5.79 6.48
N VAL A 54 -3.15 -5.29 5.44
CA VAL A 54 -3.43 -3.96 4.88
C VAL A 54 -3.58 -4.01 3.37
N ILE A 55 -4.53 -3.22 2.86
CA ILE A 55 -4.53 -2.72 1.49
C ILE A 55 -4.75 -1.21 1.58
N MET A 56 -3.73 -0.45 1.21
CA MET A 56 -3.74 0.99 1.39
C MET A 56 -3.30 1.70 0.12
N ARG A 57 -4.07 2.69 -0.32
CA ARG A 57 -3.61 3.59 -1.40
C ARG A 57 -2.45 4.44 -0.88
N THR A 58 -1.43 4.65 -1.71
CA THR A 58 -0.33 5.55 -1.36
C THR A 58 -0.61 6.98 -1.85
N ASN A 59 0.12 7.95 -1.30
CA ASN A 59 -0.01 9.36 -1.67
C ASN A 59 0.64 9.74 -3.03
N GLY A 60 1.08 8.76 -3.84
CA GLY A 60 1.66 8.95 -5.17
C GLY A 60 3.07 9.56 -5.20
N LYS A 61 3.56 10.13 -4.09
CA LYS A 61 4.88 10.76 -3.97
C LYS A 61 5.96 9.81 -3.40
N ILE A 62 5.66 8.52 -3.32
CA ILE A 62 6.59 7.51 -2.81
C ILE A 62 7.71 7.22 -3.80
N ASN A 63 8.91 6.89 -3.29
CA ASN A 63 10.05 6.56 -4.14
C ASN A 63 11.01 5.50 -3.53
N PRO A 64 10.50 4.31 -3.17
CA PRO A 64 11.34 3.21 -2.70
C PRO A 64 12.20 2.60 -3.82
N ASP A 65 13.12 1.72 -3.43
CA ASP A 65 13.93 0.90 -4.34
C ASP A 65 13.15 -0.36 -4.75
N ILE A 66 13.09 -0.67 -6.04
CA ILE A 66 12.47 -1.89 -6.56
C ILE A 66 13.45 -3.06 -6.37
N LYS A 67 12.97 -4.13 -5.73
CA LYS A 67 13.72 -5.36 -5.46
C LYS A 67 13.27 -6.52 -6.33
N ALA A 68 11.98 -6.60 -6.63
CA ALA A 68 11.42 -7.51 -7.62
C ALA A 68 10.24 -6.82 -8.32
N ALA A 69 9.94 -7.27 -9.53
CA ALA A 69 8.82 -6.78 -10.31
C ALA A 69 8.23 -7.93 -11.12
N PHE A 70 6.91 -7.99 -11.18
CA PHE A 70 6.15 -9.01 -11.88
C PHE A 70 5.03 -8.36 -12.69
N ASP A 71 4.73 -8.91 -13.86
CA ASP A 71 3.58 -8.49 -14.66
C ASP A 71 2.26 -9.09 -14.14
N SER A 72 1.16 -8.82 -14.83
CA SER A 72 -0.16 -9.34 -14.48
C SER A 72 -0.30 -10.87 -14.58
N GLN A 73 0.65 -11.55 -15.23
CA GLN A 73 0.71 -13.01 -15.33
C GLN A 73 1.66 -13.63 -14.29
N GLY A 74 2.33 -12.79 -13.48
CA GLY A 74 3.33 -13.23 -12.50
C GLY A 74 4.72 -13.46 -13.09
N LEU A 75 4.98 -13.05 -14.33
CA LEU A 75 6.30 -13.16 -14.95
C LEU A 75 7.22 -12.03 -14.49
N ALA A 76 8.47 -12.36 -14.19
CA ALA A 76 9.45 -11.41 -13.70
C ALA A 76 9.84 -10.36 -14.76
N ILE A 77 9.91 -9.10 -14.34
CA ILE A 77 10.33 -7.96 -15.18
C ILE A 77 11.73 -7.50 -14.70
N GLU A 78 12.77 -8.23 -15.12
CA GLU A 78 14.15 -8.05 -14.65
C GLU A 78 14.66 -6.61 -14.84
N GLY A 79 14.26 -5.94 -15.92
CA GLY A 79 14.68 -4.57 -16.23
C GLY A 79 14.23 -3.51 -15.23
N LEU A 80 13.41 -3.85 -14.23
CA LEU A 80 12.98 -2.94 -13.16
C LEU A 80 13.75 -3.14 -11.84
N ILE A 81 14.44 -4.26 -11.67
CA ILE A 81 15.16 -4.58 -10.43
C ILE A 81 16.29 -3.57 -10.21
N GLY A 82 16.42 -3.08 -8.98
CA GLY A 82 17.45 -2.10 -8.59
C GLY A 82 17.13 -0.65 -8.96
N LYS A 83 16.04 -0.40 -9.72
CA LYS A 83 15.60 0.97 -10.04
C LYS A 83 14.83 1.60 -8.90
N LYS A 84 14.76 2.93 -8.92
CA LYS A 84 13.83 3.69 -8.08
C LYS A 84 12.42 3.63 -8.66
N LEU A 85 11.40 3.63 -7.81
CA LEU A 85 10.00 3.62 -8.25
C LEU A 85 9.68 4.77 -9.23
N LYS A 86 10.24 5.97 -9.03
CA LYS A 86 10.06 7.11 -9.96
C LYS A 86 10.60 6.88 -11.37
N GLN A 87 11.47 5.87 -11.57
CA GLN A 87 12.03 5.51 -12.86
C GLN A 87 11.16 4.49 -13.61
N LEU A 88 10.07 4.03 -12.98
CA LEU A 88 9.09 3.16 -13.60
C LEU A 88 8.45 3.90 -14.79
N LYS A 89 8.65 3.37 -15.99
CA LYS A 89 7.94 3.80 -17.19
C LYS A 89 6.66 2.97 -17.27
N TRP A 90 5.53 3.64 -17.51
CA TRP A 90 4.22 3.03 -17.35
C TRP A 90 3.40 3.02 -18.63
N HIS A 91 2.65 1.94 -18.85
CA HIS A 91 1.65 1.81 -19.89
C HIS A 91 0.27 1.60 -19.28
N ARG A 92 -0.77 2.28 -19.78
CA ARG A 92 -2.11 2.37 -19.17
C ARG A 92 -2.78 1.03 -18.85
N GLU A 93 -2.45 -0.02 -19.59
CA GLU A 93 -3.08 -1.35 -19.48
C GLU A 93 -2.32 -2.31 -18.55
N GLN A 94 -1.13 -1.93 -18.09
CA GLN A 94 -0.31 -2.80 -17.25
C GLN A 94 -0.79 -2.77 -15.80
N ILE A 95 -0.59 -3.87 -15.09
CA ILE A 95 -0.54 -3.92 -13.63
C ILE A 95 0.83 -4.49 -13.33
N ILE A 96 1.58 -3.84 -12.45
CA ILE A 96 2.92 -4.30 -12.08
C ILE A 96 2.92 -4.53 -10.58
N ASP A 97 3.19 -5.76 -10.19
CA ASP A 97 3.33 -6.17 -8.80
C ASP A 97 4.81 -6.10 -8.41
N LEU A 98 5.12 -5.31 -7.39
CA LEU A 98 6.48 -4.96 -7.02
C LEU A 98 6.77 -5.42 -5.60
N ASP A 99 7.99 -5.91 -5.38
CA ASP A 99 8.61 -5.86 -4.05
C ASP A 99 9.49 -4.63 -3.99
N VAL A 100 9.23 -3.76 -3.02
CA VAL A 100 9.95 -2.50 -2.86
C VAL A 100 10.53 -2.37 -1.46
N GLN A 101 11.62 -1.62 -1.33
CA GLN A 101 12.27 -1.36 -0.05
C GLN A 101 12.38 0.13 0.20
N TRP A 102 11.89 0.57 1.35
CA TRP A 102 12.19 1.90 1.89
C TRP A 102 13.48 1.84 2.69
N LYS A 103 14.38 2.81 2.51
CA LYS A 103 15.61 2.91 3.32
C LYS A 103 15.34 3.02 4.82
N SER A 104 14.18 3.56 5.20
CA SER A 104 13.74 3.75 6.59
C SER A 104 13.11 2.50 7.22
N LYS A 105 12.89 1.42 6.47
CA LYS A 105 12.26 0.19 6.97
C LYS A 105 13.02 -1.07 6.56
N PRO A 106 13.15 -2.05 7.47
CA PRO A 106 13.75 -3.32 7.13
C PRO A 106 12.82 -4.12 6.22
N GLY A 107 13.42 -5.03 5.44
CA GLY A 107 12.69 -5.92 4.55
C GLY A 107 12.14 -5.26 3.29
N THR A 108 11.29 -6.02 2.59
CA THR A 108 10.55 -5.59 1.41
C THR A 108 9.07 -5.50 1.72
N HIS A 109 8.38 -4.63 1.01
CA HIS A 109 6.93 -4.47 1.10
C HIS A 109 6.35 -4.60 -0.29
N ARG A 110 5.17 -5.22 -0.42
CA ARG A 110 4.53 -5.43 -1.70
C ARG A 110 3.76 -4.17 -2.11
N LEU A 111 3.99 -3.74 -3.35
CA LEU A 111 3.39 -2.56 -3.94
C LEU A 111 2.83 -2.91 -5.31
N ILE A 112 1.54 -2.67 -5.52
CA ILE A 112 0.88 -2.88 -6.80
C ILE A 112 0.74 -1.54 -7.48
N ALA A 113 1.45 -1.36 -8.59
CA ALA A 113 1.30 -0.22 -9.48
C ALA A 113 0.17 -0.50 -10.48
N PHE A 114 -0.69 0.50 -10.72
CA PHE A 114 -1.82 0.41 -11.63
C PHE A 114 -2.16 1.79 -12.22
N TRP A 115 -2.94 1.84 -13.30
CA TRP A 115 -3.46 3.10 -13.84
C TRP A 115 -4.71 3.55 -13.07
N ASP A 116 -4.61 4.66 -12.33
CA ASP A 116 -5.77 5.30 -11.71
C ASP A 116 -6.52 6.11 -12.77
N ARG A 117 -7.66 5.57 -13.24
CA ARG A 117 -8.51 6.21 -14.25
C ARG A 117 -9.08 7.54 -13.78
N ASN A 118 -9.37 7.69 -12.49
CA ASN A 118 -9.96 8.91 -11.94
C ASN A 118 -8.94 10.05 -11.94
N LYS A 119 -7.67 9.74 -11.65
CA LYS A 119 -6.59 10.72 -11.63
C LYS A 119 -5.84 10.84 -12.97
N SER A 120 -6.14 9.95 -13.92
CA SER A 120 -5.39 9.82 -15.18
C SER A 120 -3.88 9.76 -14.96
N ALA A 121 -3.46 9.00 -13.95
CA ALA A 121 -2.06 8.89 -13.52
C ALA A 121 -1.77 7.49 -12.96
N ILE A 122 -0.49 7.21 -12.71
CA ILE A 122 -0.11 5.99 -11.99
C ILE A 122 -0.55 6.07 -10.52
N GLY A 123 -1.22 5.02 -10.06
CA GLY A 123 -1.58 4.79 -8.66
C GLY A 123 -0.78 3.63 -8.09
N TYR A 124 -0.67 3.61 -6.75
CA TYR A 124 -0.04 2.50 -6.05
C TYR A 124 -0.88 2.06 -4.84
N LEU A 125 -1.04 0.75 -4.70
CA LEU A 125 -1.55 0.09 -3.50
C LEU A 125 -0.38 -0.58 -2.78
N ILE A 126 -0.19 -0.30 -1.50
CA ILE A 126 0.69 -1.11 -0.65
C ILE A 126 -0.15 -2.19 0.02
N THR A 127 0.40 -3.40 0.13
CA THR A 127 -0.24 -4.51 0.81
C THR A 127 0.79 -5.48 1.40
N ASN A 128 0.42 -6.22 2.43
CA ASN A 128 1.18 -7.37 2.94
C ASN A 128 0.45 -8.71 2.69
N LEU A 129 -0.61 -8.71 1.88
CA LEU A 129 -1.24 -9.95 1.44
C LEU A 129 -0.30 -10.73 0.52
N LYS A 130 -0.34 -12.06 0.63
CA LYS A 130 0.44 -12.96 -0.22
C LYS A 130 0.09 -12.80 -1.70
N ARG A 131 1.08 -13.00 -2.58
CA ARG A 131 0.89 -13.06 -4.04
C ARG A 131 0.10 -14.30 -4.42
#